data_AF-A0ABD3N583-F1
#
_entry.id   AF-A0ABD3N583-F1
#
_cell.length_a   1.000
_cell.length_b   1.000
_cell.length_c   1.000
_cell.angle_alpha   90.00
_cell.angle_beta   90.00
_cell.angle_gamma   90.00
#
_symmetry.space_group_name_H-M   'P 1'
#
loop_
_entity.id
_entity.type
_entity.pdbx_description
1 polymer ?
#
loop_
_entity_poly.entity_id
_entity_poly.type
_entity_poly.pdbx_seq_one_letter_code
_entity_poly.pdbx_strand_id
1 'polypeptide(L)'
;MMNTTTFEENRARAVSVVDGGVSDNTTSSRISIGGSMCTKVVDEIEYCCGGIRGKYTGEINDEGKPHGHGSFVRDNSGTPLTYVGVWKDGDRVGNGGYYTNGRLVGNVVWD
;
A
#
# COMPACT_ATOMS: atom_id res chain seq x y z
N MET A 1 22.06 54.25 2.59
CA MET A 1 21.12 53.51 3.47
C MET A 1 20.56 52.37 2.62
N MET A 2 21.26 51.23 2.43
CA MET A 2 21.47 50.11 3.38
C MET A 2 20.14 49.65 4.00
N ASN A 3 19.57 48.46 3.81
CA ASN A 3 19.69 47.36 2.85
C ASN A 3 18.48 46.44 3.11
N THR A 4 17.97 45.81 2.06
CA THR A 4 16.91 44.78 2.05
C THR A 4 17.18 43.66 3.06
N THR A 5 16.18 43.33 3.89
CA THR A 5 16.24 42.17 4.78
C THR A 5 15.84 40.92 4.01
N THR A 6 16.87 40.28 3.45
CA THR A 6 16.91 38.90 2.99
C THR A 6 16.50 37.97 4.14
N PHE A 7 15.46 37.16 3.95
CA PHE A 7 15.24 35.97 4.77
C PHE A 7 16.02 34.83 4.11
N GLU A 8 17.22 34.57 4.65
CA GLU A 8 18.14 33.57 4.13
C GLU A 8 17.68 32.14 4.36
N GLU A 9 18.15 31.30 3.44
CA GLU A 9 17.80 29.93 3.16
C GLU A 9 18.45 28.91 4.13
N ASN A 10 17.76 27.78 4.37
CA ASN A 10 18.38 26.47 4.60
C ASN A 10 17.24 25.44 4.76
N ARG A 11 17.14 24.32 4.03
CA ARG A 11 18.17 23.51 3.41
C ARG A 11 17.48 22.53 2.45
N ALA A 12 17.48 22.83 1.16
CA ALA A 12 17.33 21.81 0.12
C ALA A 12 18.72 21.23 -0.15
N ARG A 13 18.97 19.99 0.27
CA ARG A 13 20.15 19.17 -0.08
C ARG A 13 19.68 17.72 -0.18
N ALA A 14 19.95 16.95 -1.22
CA ALA A 14 20.65 17.19 -2.47
C ALA A 14 20.10 16.17 -3.47
N VAL A 15 20.01 16.55 -4.74
CA VAL A 15 19.82 15.62 -5.84
C VAL A 15 21.08 14.77 -5.92
N SER A 16 20.93 13.45 -5.93
CA SER A 16 21.95 12.54 -6.45
C SER A 16 21.33 11.86 -7.65
N VAL A 17 21.57 12.47 -8.81
CA VAL A 17 21.52 11.75 -10.09
C VAL A 17 22.61 10.69 -10.04
N VAL A 18 22.21 9.42 -10.03
CA VAL A 18 23.07 8.34 -10.50
C VAL A 18 22.45 7.84 -11.80
N ASP A 19 23.28 7.93 -12.82
CA ASP A 19 23.08 7.44 -14.17
C ASP A 19 22.62 5.97 -14.17
N GLY A 20 21.68 5.65 -15.06
CA GLY A 20 21.48 4.29 -15.54
C GLY A 20 20.56 3.41 -14.70
N GLY A 21 19.27 3.42 -15.04
CA GLY A 21 18.37 2.34 -14.65
C GLY A 21 16.91 2.67 -14.86
N VAL A 22 16.47 2.66 -16.11
CA VAL A 22 15.09 2.26 -16.39
C VAL A 22 14.90 0.90 -15.70
N SER A 23 14.15 0.85 -14.62
CA SER A 23 13.58 -0.40 -14.16
C SER A 23 12.30 -0.59 -14.94
N ASP A 24 12.46 -1.09 -16.16
CA ASP A 24 11.40 -1.87 -16.79
C ASP A 24 10.99 -2.96 -15.80
N ASN A 25 9.69 -3.17 -15.76
CA ASN A 25 8.93 -4.24 -15.14
C ASN A 25 9.48 -5.67 -15.35
N THR A 26 10.70 -6.02 -14.96
CA THR A 26 11.18 -7.41 -14.92
C THR A 26 12.39 -7.50 -13.98
N THR A 27 12.24 -8.25 -12.88
CA THR A 27 13.31 -8.75 -11.99
C THR A 27 14.38 -7.72 -11.59
N SER A 28 14.11 -6.88 -10.59
CA SER A 28 15.15 -6.06 -9.94
C SER A 28 15.74 -6.77 -8.71
N SER A 29 16.65 -7.71 -8.97
CA SER A 29 17.68 -8.07 -8.00
C SER A 29 18.79 -7.03 -8.04
N ARG A 30 18.79 -6.02 -7.14
CA ARG A 30 19.98 -5.22 -6.78
C ARG A 30 19.93 -4.78 -5.31
N ILE A 31 20.54 -5.62 -4.46
CA ILE A 31 21.21 -5.37 -3.18
C ILE A 31 20.67 -4.20 -2.31
N SER A 32 19.86 -4.55 -1.31
CA SER A 32 19.62 -3.69 -0.13
C SER A 32 20.58 -4.11 0.99
N ILE A 33 21.70 -3.40 1.16
CA ILE A 33 22.48 -3.45 2.41
C ILE A 33 21.75 -2.52 3.39
N GLY A 34 21.10 -3.12 4.39
CA GLY A 34 20.19 -2.45 5.32
C GLY A 34 18.76 -2.82 4.98
N GLY A 35 18.17 -3.70 5.78
CA GLY A 35 16.84 -4.26 5.55
C GLY A 35 15.76 -3.20 5.51
N SER A 36 15.51 -2.65 4.32
CA SER A 36 14.24 -2.02 4.00
C SER A 36 13.18 -3.12 4.05
N MET A 37 12.29 -3.06 5.04
CA MET A 37 10.99 -3.72 4.94
C MET A 37 10.26 -3.05 3.78
N CYS A 38 10.47 -3.56 2.57
CA CYS A 38 9.86 -3.01 1.37
C CYS A 38 8.39 -3.45 1.37
N THR A 39 7.48 -2.57 1.81
CA THR A 39 6.06 -2.76 1.54
C THR A 39 5.86 -2.65 0.03
N LYS A 40 5.57 -3.78 -0.62
CA LYS A 40 5.29 -3.81 -2.05
C LYS A 40 3.82 -3.42 -2.23
N VAL A 41 3.48 -2.59 -3.21
CA VAL A 41 2.08 -2.24 -3.50
C VAL A 41 1.65 -3.01 -4.74
N VAL A 42 0.47 -3.61 -4.70
CA VAL A 42 -0.09 -4.39 -5.81
C VAL A 42 -1.39 -3.77 -6.30
N ASP A 43 -1.54 -3.70 -7.63
CA ASP A 43 -2.76 -3.23 -8.28
C ASP A 43 -3.91 -4.24 -8.13
N GLU A 44 -3.62 -5.55 -8.23
CA GLU A 44 -4.60 -6.62 -7.97
C GLU A 44 -3.89 -7.97 -7.76
N ILE A 45 -4.17 -8.66 -6.65
CA ILE A 45 -3.77 -10.06 -6.43
C ILE A 45 -4.97 -10.90 -6.03
N GLU A 46 -5.01 -12.16 -6.44
CA GLU A 46 -5.97 -13.12 -5.89
C GLU A 46 -5.55 -13.49 -4.46
N TYR A 47 -6.45 -13.31 -3.50
CA TYR A 47 -6.21 -13.59 -2.09
C TYR A 47 -7.37 -14.33 -1.45
N CYS A 48 -7.06 -15.22 -0.51
CA CYS A 48 -8.04 -16.00 0.25
C CYS A 48 -8.03 -15.54 1.71
N CYS A 49 -8.93 -14.64 2.10
CA CYS A 49 -9.06 -14.19 3.48
C CYS A 49 -10.06 -15.08 4.23
N GLY A 50 -9.60 -15.89 5.19
CA GLY A 50 -10.48 -16.70 6.05
C GLY A 50 -11.44 -17.63 5.29
N GLY A 51 -10.98 -18.24 4.18
CA GLY A 51 -11.78 -19.12 3.33
C GLY A 51 -12.61 -18.40 2.25
N ILE A 52 -12.54 -17.08 2.17
CA ILE A 52 -13.20 -16.28 1.16
C ILE A 52 -12.17 -15.89 0.09
N ARG A 53 -12.40 -16.33 -1.15
CA ARG A 53 -11.61 -15.91 -2.32
C ARG A 53 -12.02 -14.52 -2.78
N GLY A 54 -11.06 -13.75 -3.25
CA GLY A 54 -11.31 -12.43 -3.81
C GLY A 54 -10.05 -11.80 -4.34
N LYS A 55 -10.18 -10.55 -4.76
CA LYS A 55 -9.10 -9.71 -5.27
C LYS A 55 -8.69 -8.70 -4.20
N TYR A 56 -7.41 -8.61 -3.93
CA TYR A 56 -6.83 -7.63 -3.02
C TYR A 56 -6.01 -6.59 -3.80
N THR A 57 -6.16 -5.34 -3.42
CA THR A 57 -5.41 -4.19 -3.95
C THR A 57 -4.90 -3.38 -2.77
N GLY A 58 -3.61 -3.09 -2.73
CA GLY A 58 -3.01 -2.34 -1.64
C GLY A 58 -1.60 -2.80 -1.32
N GLU A 59 -1.17 -2.52 -0.11
CA GLU A 59 0.17 -2.88 0.37
C GLU A 59 0.24 -4.38 0.70
N ILE A 60 1.39 -4.99 0.44
CA ILE A 60 1.72 -6.37 0.79
C ILE A 60 3.10 -6.41 1.44
N ASN A 61 3.29 -7.39 2.31
CA ASN A 61 4.59 -7.66 2.92
C ASN A 61 5.52 -8.40 1.95
N ASP A 62 6.74 -8.68 2.38
CA ASP A 62 7.73 -9.39 1.56
C ASP A 62 7.33 -10.83 1.21
N GLU A 63 6.46 -11.45 2.01
CA GLU A 63 5.88 -12.78 1.74
C GLU A 63 4.72 -12.74 0.71
N GLY A 64 4.30 -11.56 0.28
CA GLY A 64 3.17 -11.39 -0.64
C GLY A 64 1.80 -11.42 0.03
N LYS A 65 1.73 -11.25 1.35
CA LYS A 65 0.47 -11.20 2.10
C LYS A 65 -0.01 -9.75 2.25
N PRO A 66 -1.33 -9.49 2.22
CA PRO A 66 -1.91 -8.19 2.55
C PRO A 66 -1.33 -7.59 3.83
N HIS A 67 -0.85 -6.35 3.73
CA HIS A 67 -0.27 -5.60 4.83
C HIS A 67 -0.65 -4.12 4.67
N GLY A 68 -0.56 -3.30 5.72
CA GLY A 68 -0.84 -1.87 5.62
C GLY A 68 -2.28 -1.57 5.21
N HIS A 69 -2.50 -0.56 4.38
CA HIS A 69 -3.83 -0.19 3.91
C HIS A 69 -4.17 -0.89 2.59
N GLY A 70 -5.39 -1.44 2.52
CA GLY A 70 -5.82 -2.14 1.31
C GLY A 70 -7.31 -2.40 1.21
N SER A 71 -7.71 -2.75 0.01
CA SER A 71 -9.08 -3.08 -0.38
C SER A 71 -9.15 -4.53 -0.83
N PHE A 72 -10.12 -5.28 -0.30
CA PHE A 72 -10.41 -6.65 -0.70
C PHE A 72 -11.81 -6.74 -1.27
N VAL A 73 -11.91 -7.12 -2.54
CA VAL A 73 -13.17 -7.38 -3.23
C VAL A 73 -13.42 -8.87 -3.20
N ARG A 74 -14.52 -9.27 -2.55
CA ARG A 74 -14.94 -10.66 -2.53
C ARG A 74 -15.45 -11.09 -3.92
N ASP A 75 -14.87 -12.15 -4.46
CA ASP A 75 -15.42 -12.87 -5.62
C ASP A 75 -16.52 -13.82 -5.12
N ASN A 76 -17.77 -13.36 -5.14
CA ASN A 76 -18.93 -14.22 -4.87
C ASN A 76 -19.99 -14.02 -5.94
N SER A 77 -20.63 -15.11 -6.36
CA SER A 77 -21.59 -15.17 -7.49
C SER A 77 -22.94 -14.47 -7.26
N GLY A 78 -23.01 -13.48 -6.35
CA GLY A 78 -24.28 -12.81 -6.04
C GLY A 78 -24.18 -11.41 -5.48
N THR A 79 -23.21 -11.09 -4.63
CA THR A 79 -23.07 -9.73 -4.08
C THR A 79 -21.61 -9.34 -3.95
N PRO A 80 -21.16 -8.34 -4.72
CA PRO A 80 -19.82 -7.78 -4.54
C PRO A 80 -19.78 -7.08 -3.18
N LEU A 81 -18.91 -7.59 -2.31
CA LEU A 81 -18.62 -7.02 -1.01
C LEU A 81 -17.16 -6.60 -1.00
N THR A 82 -16.92 -5.31 -0.91
CA THR A 82 -15.58 -4.74 -0.79
C THR A 82 -15.33 -4.41 0.66
N TYR A 83 -14.23 -4.90 1.20
CA TYR A 83 -13.72 -4.46 2.49
C TYR A 83 -12.56 -3.51 2.25
N VAL A 84 -12.56 -2.35 2.90
CA VAL A 84 -11.44 -1.40 2.90
C VAL A 84 -11.00 -1.21 4.33
N GLY A 85 -9.71 -1.41 4.62
CA GLY A 85 -9.20 -1.28 5.98
C GLY A 85 -7.72 -1.57 6.09
N VAL A 86 -7.28 -1.76 7.34
CA VAL A 86 -5.89 -2.09 7.64
C VAL A 86 -5.70 -3.61 7.67
N TRP A 87 -4.54 -4.04 7.19
CA TRP A 87 -4.11 -5.42 7.06
C TRP A 87 -2.75 -5.59 7.71
N LYS A 88 -2.52 -6.76 8.29
CA LYS A 88 -1.25 -7.15 8.85
C LYS A 88 -1.05 -8.64 8.66
N ASP A 89 -0.02 -8.98 7.90
CA ASP A 89 0.41 -10.36 7.64
C ASP A 89 -0.70 -11.26 7.07
N GLY A 90 -1.61 -10.65 6.30
CA GLY A 90 -2.77 -11.29 5.67
C GLY A 90 -4.09 -11.15 6.44
N ASP A 91 -4.03 -10.75 7.71
CA ASP A 91 -5.20 -10.58 8.55
C ASP A 91 -5.69 -9.12 8.58
N ARG A 92 -6.99 -8.93 8.80
CA ARG A 92 -7.59 -7.61 8.95
C ARG A 92 -7.38 -7.14 10.38
N VAL A 93 -6.85 -5.95 10.56
CA VAL A 93 -6.58 -5.34 11.86
C VAL A 93 -7.14 -3.92 11.92
N GLY A 94 -7.38 -3.40 13.12
CA GLY A 94 -7.82 -2.02 13.32
C GLY A 94 -9.11 -1.67 12.59
N ASN A 95 -9.24 -0.41 12.18
CA ASN A 95 -10.47 0.10 11.57
C ASN A 95 -10.63 -0.30 10.10
N GLY A 96 -11.84 -0.68 9.73
CA GLY A 96 -12.23 -0.96 8.35
C GLY A 96 -13.72 -0.70 8.10
N GLY A 97 -14.09 -0.78 6.81
CA GLY A 97 -15.45 -0.58 6.35
C GLY A 97 -15.80 -1.56 5.24
N TYR A 98 -17.02 -2.07 5.29
CA TYR A 98 -17.61 -2.88 4.25
C TYR A 98 -18.45 -2.01 3.32
N TYR A 99 -18.29 -2.21 2.03
CA TYR A 99 -18.98 -1.51 0.97
C TYR A 99 -19.65 -2.51 0.03
N THR A 100 -20.84 -2.18 -0.44
CA THR A 100 -21.50 -2.90 -1.54
C THR A 100 -21.87 -1.90 -2.62
N ASN A 101 -21.49 -2.18 -3.87
CA ASN A 101 -21.74 -1.28 -5.00
C ASN A 101 -21.36 0.20 -4.70
N GLY A 102 -20.24 0.40 -4.00
CA GLY A 102 -19.75 1.74 -3.61
C GLY A 102 -20.46 2.38 -2.40
N ARG A 103 -21.48 1.74 -1.82
CA ARG A 103 -22.17 2.23 -0.62
C ARG A 103 -21.64 1.56 0.63
N LEU A 104 -21.30 2.35 1.65
CA LEU A 104 -20.93 1.85 2.96
C LEU A 104 -22.11 1.08 3.57
N VAL A 105 -21.89 -0.19 3.90
CA VAL A 105 -22.88 -1.06 4.57
C VAL A 105 -22.60 -1.21 6.06
N GLY A 106 -21.35 -1.03 6.49
CA GLY A 106 -21.00 -1.10 7.90
C GLY A 106 -19.53 -0.82 8.17
N ASN A 107 -19.25 -0.25 9.34
CA ASN A 107 -17.90 -0.09 9.87
C ASN A 107 -17.58 -1.29 10.77
N VAL A 108 -16.32 -1.70 10.80
CA VAL A 108 -15.82 -2.76 11.66
C VAL A 108 -14.48 -2.34 12.25
N VAL A 109 -14.21 -2.78 13.47
CA VAL A 109 -12.90 -2.64 14.09
C VAL A 109 -12.44 -4.05 14.47
N TRP A 110 -11.29 -4.44 13.96
CA TRP A 110 -10.63 -5.70 14.28
C TRP A 110 -9.58 -5.46 15.37
N ASP A 111 -9.43 -6.45 16.24
CA ASP A 111 -8.42 -6.47 17.31
C ASP A 111 -7.05 -6.87 16.76
#